data_AF-A0A8H7EBR0-F1
#
_entry.id   AF-A0A8H7EBR0-F1
#
_cell.length_a   1.000
_cell.length_b   1.000
_cell.length_c   1.000
_cell.angle_alpha   90.00
_cell.angle_beta   90.00
_cell.angle_gamma   90.00
#
_symmetry.space_group_name_H-M   'P 1'
#
loop_
_entity.id
_entity.type
_entity.pdbx_description
1 polymer ?
#
loop_
_entity_poly.entity_id
_entity_poly.type
_entity_poly.pdbx_seq_one_letter_code
_entity_poly.pdbx_strand_id
1 'polypeptide(L)'
;MSHETSSPTSSNPPDELPSPTTKNKHAQNYRLRVTAGLSYDTGTHVVVPVNAPQTLHLDSDHMLLSIAVRIKKFTGLPASLPTTSPYFTHPLHLSDQYSISFSFIPKADIPGNDLIFGNNFDRPIRDRLPPGFNQAFKIVKWFIDPGLEGDPYADRPYLYGPALSSWNILRIGEKIFEPQKSKSHGDAEEEDSPSTKEAEQTEDTDAWEIPNVESFHETIVEEGAEGSGAEVRSTLSIPPDSSGRKRHFLTESNREKFIFEAGRLYQSDFGNSYLDFNDFSLKLPGFRLDVIKYVDEKTHELRYVLKNRTTDDIYAVVLFSLLFGDERDEIGQRDHPPLDEEAPKAEEAVTEKIDNTSRAEDLEFGDEKPPGEDDVD
;
A
#
# COMPACT_ATOMS: atom_id res chain seq x y z
N MET A 1 14.23 -28.39 -73.47
CA MET A 1 12.91 -28.74 -72.89
C MET A 1 12.82 -28.05 -71.56
N SER A 2 12.07 -26.97 -71.55
CA SER A 2 11.82 -26.08 -70.42
C SER A 2 10.91 -26.78 -69.42
N HIS A 3 11.30 -26.84 -68.15
CA HIS A 3 10.38 -27.18 -67.06
C HIS A 3 10.25 -25.95 -66.16
N GLU A 4 9.08 -25.32 -66.24
CA GLU A 4 8.59 -24.37 -65.27
C GLU A 4 8.34 -25.09 -63.93
N THR A 5 8.90 -24.55 -62.86
CA THR A 5 8.53 -24.92 -61.49
C THR A 5 7.74 -23.78 -60.87
N SER A 6 6.42 -23.97 -60.78
CA SER A 6 5.49 -23.08 -60.09
C SER A 6 5.71 -23.13 -58.58
N SER A 7 6.00 -21.97 -57.97
CA SER A 7 5.99 -21.77 -56.52
C SER A 7 4.55 -21.54 -56.01
N PRO A 8 4.15 -22.05 -54.84
CA PRO A 8 2.99 -21.53 -54.12
C PRO A 8 3.44 -20.57 -53.02
N THR A 9 3.11 -19.29 -53.21
CA THR A 9 3.16 -18.25 -52.20
C THR A 9 1.96 -18.43 -51.25
N SER A 10 2.20 -18.86 -50.01
CA SER A 10 1.17 -18.86 -48.96
C SER A 10 1.39 -17.64 -48.08
N SER A 11 0.64 -16.59 -48.33
CA SER A 11 0.51 -15.43 -47.45
C SER A 11 -0.30 -15.82 -46.20
N ASN A 12 0.36 -15.95 -45.05
CA ASN A 12 -0.36 -15.98 -43.78
C ASN A 12 -0.91 -14.57 -43.47
N PRO A 13 -2.20 -14.42 -43.14
CA PRO A 13 -2.72 -13.15 -42.62
C PRO A 13 -2.15 -12.87 -41.21
N PRO A 14 -2.13 -11.60 -40.78
CA PRO A 14 -1.60 -11.21 -39.47
C PRO A 14 -2.42 -11.87 -38.34
N ASP A 15 -1.72 -12.30 -37.29
CA ASP A 15 -2.26 -12.91 -36.07
C ASP A 15 -3.45 -12.10 -35.53
N GLU A 16 -4.66 -12.59 -35.78
CA GLU A 16 -5.87 -12.14 -35.12
C GLU A 16 -5.84 -12.73 -33.70
N LEU A 17 -5.75 -11.87 -32.68
CA LEU A 17 -5.81 -12.25 -31.27
C LEU A 17 -7.00 -13.20 -31.05
N PRO A 18 -6.81 -14.37 -30.41
CA PRO A 18 -7.87 -15.34 -30.26
C PRO A 18 -9.05 -14.74 -29.51
N SER A 19 -10.25 -14.90 -30.07
CA SER A 19 -11.49 -14.44 -29.46
C SER A 19 -11.66 -15.03 -28.05
N PRO A 20 -12.10 -14.24 -27.06
CA PRO A 20 -12.19 -14.69 -25.67
C PRO A 20 -13.20 -15.83 -25.54
N THR A 21 -12.75 -16.95 -24.97
CA THR A 21 -13.64 -18.07 -24.57
C THR A 21 -14.67 -17.59 -23.54
N THR A 22 -15.81 -18.29 -23.40
CA THR A 22 -16.88 -17.95 -22.43
C THR A 22 -16.37 -17.79 -20.99
N LYS A 23 -15.23 -18.41 -20.64
CA LYS A 23 -14.54 -18.22 -19.34
C LYS A 23 -13.96 -16.81 -19.16
N ASN A 24 -13.50 -16.16 -20.24
CA ASN A 24 -12.98 -14.79 -20.21
C ASN A 24 -14.09 -13.74 -20.06
N LYS A 25 -15.34 -14.06 -20.40
CA LYS A 25 -16.44 -13.08 -20.31
C LYS A 25 -16.78 -12.70 -18.85
N HIS A 26 -16.62 -13.61 -17.90
CA HIS A 26 -16.87 -13.31 -16.49
C HIS A 26 -15.74 -12.46 -15.87
N ALA A 27 -14.48 -12.73 -16.20
CA ALA A 27 -13.34 -11.94 -15.72
C ALA A 27 -13.32 -10.51 -16.29
N GLN A 28 -13.81 -10.30 -17.52
CA GLN A 28 -13.92 -8.97 -18.15
C GLN A 28 -14.88 -8.01 -17.43
N ASN A 29 -15.77 -8.54 -16.58
CA ASN A 29 -16.67 -7.69 -15.80
C ASN A 29 -16.00 -7.08 -14.57
N TYR A 30 -14.87 -7.64 -14.12
CA TYR A 30 -14.16 -7.19 -12.92
C TYR A 30 -13.00 -6.28 -13.27
N ARG A 31 -12.83 -5.22 -12.48
CA ARG A 31 -11.65 -4.35 -12.55
C ARG A 31 -11.00 -4.32 -11.18
N LEU A 32 -9.70 -4.60 -11.15
CA LEU A 32 -8.93 -4.50 -9.92
C LEU A 32 -8.71 -3.02 -9.58
N ARG A 33 -8.95 -2.63 -8.34
CA ARG A 33 -8.53 -1.35 -7.79
C ARG A 33 -7.63 -1.60 -6.59
N VAL A 34 -6.53 -0.85 -6.50
CA VAL A 34 -5.61 -0.93 -5.37
C VAL A 34 -5.64 0.38 -4.61
N THR A 35 -5.94 0.31 -3.33
CA THR A 35 -5.87 1.45 -2.41
C THR A 35 -4.98 1.11 -1.23
N ALA A 36 -4.44 2.12 -0.56
CA ALA A 36 -3.72 1.92 0.68
C ALA A 36 -3.98 3.05 1.69
N GLY A 37 -3.84 2.72 2.97
CA GLY A 37 -4.00 3.67 4.06
C GLY A 37 -3.36 3.17 5.35
N LEU A 38 -3.48 3.99 6.39
CA LEU A 38 -2.88 3.77 7.72
C LEU A 38 -3.88 3.16 8.72
N SER A 39 -5.07 2.76 8.26
CA SER A 39 -6.11 2.17 9.10
C SER A 39 -6.96 1.17 8.31
N TYR A 40 -7.85 0.45 9.00
CA TYR A 40 -8.85 -0.40 8.36
C TYR A 40 -10.00 0.38 7.70
N ASP A 41 -10.16 1.67 8.00
CA ASP A 41 -11.18 2.50 7.37
C ASP A 41 -10.79 2.79 5.92
N THR A 42 -11.46 2.13 4.98
CA THR A 42 -11.21 2.27 3.54
C THR A 42 -11.59 3.66 3.01
N GLY A 43 -12.41 4.42 3.75
CA GLY A 43 -12.74 5.80 3.41
C GLY A 43 -11.55 6.76 3.53
N THR A 44 -10.54 6.41 4.32
CA THR A 44 -9.29 7.17 4.45
C THR A 44 -8.20 6.69 3.50
N HIS A 45 -8.45 5.64 2.70
CA HIS A 45 -7.45 5.10 1.80
C HIS A 45 -7.32 5.97 0.55
N VAL A 46 -6.12 5.98 -0.01
CA VAL A 46 -5.81 6.64 -1.28
C VAL A 46 -5.48 5.60 -2.34
N VAL A 47 -5.71 5.94 -3.60
CA VAL A 47 -5.42 5.06 -4.73
C VAL A 47 -3.91 4.89 -4.86
N VAL A 48 -3.46 3.63 -4.96
CA VAL A 48 -2.06 3.32 -5.21
C VAL A 48 -1.77 3.49 -6.70
N PRO A 49 -0.72 4.22 -7.10
CA PRO A 49 -0.36 4.42 -8.50
C PRO A 49 0.33 3.17 -9.10
N VAL A 50 -0.40 2.06 -9.21
CA VAL A 50 0.10 0.74 -9.63
C VAL A 50 0.95 0.84 -10.91
N ASN A 51 2.16 0.27 -10.87
CA ASN A 51 3.16 0.26 -11.94
C ASN A 51 3.68 1.63 -12.42
N ALA A 52 3.14 2.75 -11.93
CA ALA A 52 3.59 4.07 -12.31
C ALA A 52 4.91 4.42 -11.58
N PRO A 53 5.71 5.37 -12.10
CA PRO A 53 6.96 5.77 -11.44
C PRO A 53 6.72 6.49 -10.11
N GLN A 54 5.56 7.15 -9.95
CA GLN A 54 5.19 7.83 -8.73
C GLN A 54 4.97 6.84 -7.59
N THR A 55 5.44 7.20 -6.40
CA THR A 55 5.28 6.40 -5.19
C THR A 55 4.23 7.01 -4.27
N LEU A 56 3.44 6.17 -3.61
CA LEU A 56 2.53 6.61 -2.56
C LEU A 56 3.29 6.76 -1.24
N HIS A 57 3.18 7.93 -0.62
CA HIS A 57 3.77 8.26 0.69
C HIS A 57 2.69 8.47 1.73
N LEU A 58 2.90 7.86 2.90
CA LEU A 58 2.04 7.96 4.05
C LEU A 58 2.90 8.27 5.27
N ASP A 59 2.42 9.20 6.09
CA ASP A 59 3.05 9.59 7.34
C ASP A 59 2.05 9.34 8.48
N SER A 60 2.47 8.52 9.45
CA SER A 60 1.70 8.19 10.65
C SER A 60 2.47 8.59 11.90
N ASP A 61 1.84 8.54 13.06
CA ASP A 61 2.52 8.73 14.34
C ASP A 61 3.59 7.65 14.61
N HIS A 62 3.52 6.50 13.94
CA HIS A 62 4.40 5.35 14.20
C HIS A 62 5.52 5.19 13.17
N MET A 63 5.29 5.57 11.91
CA MET A 63 6.27 5.43 10.83
C MET A 63 6.00 6.36 9.66
N LEU A 64 7.07 6.65 8.94
CA LEU A 64 7.02 7.11 7.56
C LEU A 64 7.06 5.92 6.63
N LEU A 65 6.24 5.94 5.59
CA LEU A 65 6.03 4.79 4.72
C LEU A 65 5.86 5.21 3.27
N SER A 66 6.63 4.57 2.40
CA SER A 66 6.43 4.56 0.96
C SER A 66 5.96 3.18 0.52
N ILE A 67 4.88 3.13 -0.27
CA ILE A 67 4.29 1.89 -0.77
C ILE A 67 4.40 1.85 -2.29
N ALA A 68 4.97 0.76 -2.81
CA ALA A 68 5.00 0.46 -4.23
C ALA A 68 4.22 -0.84 -4.49
N VAL A 69 3.27 -0.80 -5.43
CA VAL A 69 2.51 -1.99 -5.86
C VAL A 69 2.65 -2.15 -7.35
N ARG A 70 3.19 -3.30 -7.76
CA ARG A 70 3.45 -3.63 -9.15
C ARG A 70 2.66 -4.87 -9.51
N ILE A 71 1.98 -4.86 -10.65
CA ILE A 71 1.15 -5.97 -11.10
C ILE A 71 1.41 -6.21 -12.58
N LYS A 72 1.81 -7.43 -12.93
CA LYS A 72 2.10 -7.81 -14.32
C LYS A 72 0.79 -7.87 -15.10
N LYS A 73 0.75 -7.21 -16.27
CA LYS A 73 -0.44 -7.10 -17.14
C LYS A 73 -1.65 -6.46 -16.47
N PHE A 74 -1.44 -5.52 -15.54
CA PHE A 74 -2.50 -4.78 -14.87
C PHE A 74 -3.56 -4.25 -15.84
N THR A 75 -4.81 -4.69 -15.62
CA THR A 75 -6.00 -4.24 -16.35
C THR A 75 -6.98 -3.52 -15.43
N GLY A 76 -6.52 -3.03 -14.27
CA GLY A 76 -7.36 -2.43 -13.25
C GLY A 76 -7.71 -0.95 -13.47
N LEU A 77 -8.12 -0.26 -12.41
CA LEU A 77 -8.41 1.17 -12.37
C LEU A 77 -7.45 1.90 -11.42
N PRO A 78 -7.08 3.17 -11.72
CA PRO A 78 -7.40 3.93 -12.94
C PRO A 78 -6.85 3.33 -14.23
N ALA A 79 -7.60 3.45 -15.34
CA ALA A 79 -7.26 2.82 -16.60
C ALA A 79 -6.02 3.41 -17.30
N SER A 80 -5.61 4.63 -16.91
CA SER A 80 -4.38 5.29 -17.40
C SER A 80 -3.10 4.70 -16.82
N LEU A 81 -3.19 3.93 -15.74
CA LEU A 81 -1.99 3.38 -15.11
C LEU A 81 -1.30 2.35 -16.02
N PRO A 82 0.05 2.25 -15.96
CA PRO A 82 0.77 1.31 -16.81
C PRO A 82 0.34 -0.14 -16.58
N THR A 83 0.24 -0.90 -17.66
CA THR A 83 -0.13 -2.32 -17.59
C THR A 83 1.00 -3.20 -17.04
N THR A 84 2.23 -2.70 -16.97
CA THR A 84 3.37 -3.43 -16.42
C THR A 84 4.44 -2.46 -15.95
N SER A 85 5.41 -2.97 -15.17
CA SER A 85 6.58 -2.22 -14.68
C SER A 85 7.89 -2.85 -15.18
N PRO A 86 8.96 -2.06 -15.40
CA PRO A 86 10.32 -2.58 -15.64
C PRO A 86 10.81 -3.56 -14.59
N TYR A 87 10.28 -3.50 -13.36
CA TYR A 87 10.52 -4.44 -12.27
C TYR A 87 10.46 -5.90 -12.72
N PHE A 88 9.46 -6.29 -13.52
CA PHE A 88 9.26 -7.69 -13.95
C PHE A 88 10.27 -8.18 -15.01
N THR A 89 11.15 -7.29 -15.48
CA THR A 89 12.26 -7.64 -16.38
C THR A 89 13.57 -7.88 -15.62
N HIS A 90 13.64 -7.46 -14.35
CA HIS A 90 14.81 -7.65 -13.52
C HIS A 90 15.01 -9.15 -13.19
N PRO A 91 16.24 -9.69 -13.20
CA PRO A 91 16.50 -11.11 -12.95
C PRO A 91 15.93 -11.66 -11.64
N LEU A 92 15.84 -10.82 -10.60
CA LEU A 92 15.27 -11.20 -9.30
C LEU A 92 13.75 -11.45 -9.35
N HIS A 93 13.05 -10.94 -10.36
CA HIS A 93 11.58 -10.82 -10.37
C HIS A 93 10.93 -11.40 -11.63
N LEU A 94 11.67 -12.18 -12.43
CA LEU A 94 11.16 -12.77 -13.68
C LEU A 94 9.93 -13.66 -13.48
N SER A 95 9.83 -14.31 -12.31
CA SER A 95 8.71 -15.19 -11.97
C SER A 95 7.51 -14.47 -11.36
N ASP A 96 7.68 -13.24 -10.87
CA ASP A 96 6.67 -12.55 -10.08
C ASP A 96 5.48 -12.16 -10.96
N GLN A 97 4.27 -12.33 -10.40
CA GLN A 97 3.03 -11.80 -11.00
C GLN A 97 2.66 -10.45 -10.42
N TYR A 98 3.07 -10.19 -9.18
CA TYR A 98 2.89 -8.92 -8.50
C TYR A 98 3.98 -8.72 -7.44
N SER A 99 4.09 -7.50 -6.94
CA SER A 99 4.90 -7.13 -5.78
C SER A 99 4.19 -6.04 -4.96
N ILE A 100 4.39 -6.10 -3.65
CA ILE A 100 4.11 -5.05 -2.66
C ILE A 100 5.43 -4.78 -1.96
N SER A 101 5.99 -3.60 -2.17
CA SER A 101 7.23 -3.17 -1.51
C SER A 101 6.96 -2.03 -0.55
N PHE A 102 7.72 -2.01 0.54
CA PHE A 102 7.70 -0.94 1.54
C PHE A 102 9.09 -0.33 1.66
N SER A 103 9.15 0.99 1.75
CA SER A 103 10.32 1.72 2.25
C SER A 103 9.86 2.52 3.44
N PHE A 104 10.38 2.25 4.63
CA PHE A 104 9.83 2.79 5.86
C PHE A 104 10.89 3.17 6.88
N ILE A 105 10.54 4.14 7.71
CA ILE A 105 11.35 4.59 8.84
C ILE A 105 10.45 4.58 10.08
N PRO A 106 10.70 3.68 11.05
CA PRO A 106 9.98 3.68 12.32
C PRO A 106 10.26 4.98 13.09
N LYS A 107 9.23 5.55 13.74
CA LYS A 107 9.39 6.68 14.67
C LYS A 107 9.65 6.22 16.11
N ALA A 108 9.40 4.94 16.40
CA ALA A 108 9.73 4.25 17.63
C ALA A 108 10.31 2.86 17.32
N ASP A 109 11.10 2.32 18.26
CA ASP A 109 11.65 0.97 18.13
C ASP A 109 10.53 -0.08 18.08
N ILE A 110 10.59 -0.99 17.12
CA ILE A 110 9.64 -2.11 17.00
C ILE A 110 10.40 -3.43 17.22
N PRO A 111 10.06 -4.22 18.25
CA PRO A 111 10.66 -5.53 18.44
C PRO A 111 10.46 -6.43 17.20
N GLY A 112 11.47 -7.21 16.83
CA GLY A 112 11.44 -8.04 15.62
C GLY A 112 10.35 -9.13 15.62
N ASN A 113 9.86 -9.51 16.80
CA ASN A 113 8.72 -10.42 16.96
C ASN A 113 7.36 -9.75 16.67
N ASP A 114 7.30 -8.44 16.79
CA ASP A 114 6.05 -7.70 16.86
C ASP A 114 5.61 -7.21 15.48
N LEU A 115 6.55 -6.91 14.58
CA LEU A 115 6.24 -6.52 13.21
C LEU A 115 5.81 -7.75 12.39
N ILE A 116 4.53 -7.81 12.05
CA ILE A 116 3.95 -8.88 11.24
C ILE A 116 3.39 -8.33 9.93
N PHE A 117 3.44 -9.16 8.89
CA PHE A 117 2.88 -8.86 7.58
C PHE A 117 2.04 -10.05 7.10
N GLY A 118 0.93 -9.78 6.44
CA GLY A 118 0.07 -10.83 5.90
C GLY A 118 -1.33 -10.35 5.56
N ASN A 119 -2.29 -11.28 5.54
CA ASN A 119 -3.66 -11.04 5.13
C ASN A 119 -4.65 -11.22 6.27
N ASN A 120 -5.73 -10.44 6.25
CA ASN A 120 -6.91 -10.72 7.06
C ASN A 120 -8.20 -10.37 6.32
N PHE A 121 -9.31 -10.85 6.88
CA PHE A 121 -10.65 -10.68 6.34
C PHE A 121 -11.59 -10.23 7.48
N ASP A 122 -12.49 -9.31 7.19
CA ASP A 122 -13.45 -8.80 8.19
C ASP A 122 -14.63 -9.75 8.42
N ARG A 123 -14.79 -10.75 7.54
CA ARG A 123 -15.93 -11.65 7.53
C ARG A 123 -15.49 -13.10 7.38
N PRO A 124 -16.28 -14.06 7.89
CA PRO A 124 -15.96 -15.46 7.72
C PRO A 124 -15.98 -15.85 6.24
N ILE A 125 -14.94 -16.57 5.80
CA ILE A 125 -14.85 -17.10 4.43
C ILE A 125 -15.04 -18.62 4.36
N ARG A 126 -15.29 -19.28 5.50
CA ARG A 126 -15.31 -20.74 5.65
C ARG A 126 -16.24 -21.46 4.67
N ASP A 127 -17.37 -20.86 4.32
CA ASP A 127 -18.36 -21.43 3.38
C ASP A 127 -17.94 -21.29 1.91
N ARG A 128 -16.85 -20.56 1.65
CA ARG A 128 -16.29 -20.27 0.34
C ARG A 128 -14.87 -20.82 0.16
N LEU A 129 -14.34 -21.52 1.16
CA LEU A 129 -13.08 -22.21 1.00
C LEU A 129 -13.26 -23.39 0.04
N PRO A 130 -12.37 -23.57 -0.95
CA PRO A 130 -12.46 -24.70 -1.86
C PRO A 130 -12.30 -26.03 -1.11
N PRO A 131 -12.91 -27.12 -1.62
CA PRO A 131 -12.60 -28.46 -1.14
C PRO A 131 -11.08 -28.71 -1.13
N GLY A 132 -10.56 -29.20 -0.01
CA GLY A 132 -9.11 -29.42 0.15
C GLY A 132 -8.29 -28.19 0.53
N PHE A 133 -8.92 -27.07 0.93
CA PHE A 133 -8.21 -25.87 1.39
C PHE A 133 -7.16 -26.16 2.49
N ASN A 134 -7.45 -27.07 3.43
CA ASN A 134 -6.48 -27.51 4.44
C ASN A 134 -5.19 -28.08 3.85
N GLN A 135 -5.25 -28.73 2.67
CA GLN A 135 -4.07 -29.21 1.97
C GLN A 135 -3.32 -28.06 1.28
N ALA A 136 -4.03 -27.10 0.68
CA ALA A 136 -3.43 -25.89 0.12
C ALA A 136 -2.72 -25.07 1.22
N PHE A 137 -3.35 -24.91 2.38
CA PHE A 137 -2.76 -24.21 3.53
C PHE A 137 -1.50 -24.91 4.05
N LYS A 138 -1.49 -26.26 4.10
CA LYS A 138 -0.28 -27.03 4.40
C LYS A 138 0.84 -26.81 3.37
N ILE A 139 0.51 -26.71 2.08
CA ILE A 139 1.49 -26.42 1.02
C ILE A 139 2.09 -25.01 1.23
N VAL A 140 1.26 -24.01 1.54
CA VAL A 140 1.74 -22.65 1.83
C VAL A 140 2.73 -22.66 2.98
N LYS A 141 2.37 -23.29 4.12
CA LYS A 141 3.27 -23.36 5.29
C LYS A 141 4.53 -24.18 5.02
N TRP A 142 4.45 -25.27 4.26
CA TRP A 142 5.60 -26.14 4.04
C TRP A 142 6.57 -25.60 2.99
N PHE A 143 6.06 -24.97 1.94
CA PHE A 143 6.83 -24.63 0.75
C PHE A 143 7.06 -23.12 0.55
N ILE A 144 6.14 -22.27 1.01
CA ILE A 144 6.15 -20.83 0.70
C ILE A 144 6.64 -20.02 1.89
N ASP A 145 5.95 -20.15 3.03
CA ASP A 145 6.29 -19.43 4.25
C ASP A 145 6.04 -20.30 5.49
N PRO A 146 7.10 -20.92 6.05
CA PRO A 146 7.01 -21.70 7.28
C PRO A 146 6.66 -20.88 8.52
N GLY A 147 6.88 -19.57 8.50
CA GLY A 147 6.56 -18.65 9.60
C GLY A 147 5.10 -18.21 9.61
N LEU A 148 4.32 -18.60 8.60
CA LEU A 148 2.92 -18.19 8.48
C LEU A 148 2.04 -18.89 9.52
N GLU A 149 1.35 -18.10 10.32
CA GLU A 149 0.29 -18.46 11.23
C GLU A 149 -1.05 -18.00 10.67
N GLY A 150 -2.13 -18.73 10.97
CA GLY A 150 -3.43 -18.30 10.51
C GLY A 150 -4.55 -19.27 10.80
N ASP A 151 -5.75 -18.73 10.80
CA ASP A 151 -7.00 -19.48 10.90
C ASP A 151 -7.94 -19.04 9.76
N PRO A 152 -8.03 -19.81 8.67
CA PRO A 152 -8.94 -19.52 7.57
C PRO A 152 -10.42 -19.79 7.90
N TYR A 153 -10.72 -20.47 9.01
CA TYR A 153 -12.07 -20.84 9.43
C TYR A 153 -12.66 -19.89 10.51
N ALA A 154 -11.84 -19.01 11.09
CA ALA A 154 -12.26 -18.00 12.06
C ALA A 154 -13.37 -17.08 11.54
N ASP A 155 -14.06 -16.39 12.45
CA ASP A 155 -15.03 -15.36 12.06
C ASP A 155 -14.37 -14.15 11.40
N ARG A 156 -13.10 -13.89 11.77
CA ARG A 156 -12.21 -12.92 11.12
C ARG A 156 -10.96 -13.67 10.68
N PRO A 157 -11.00 -14.33 9.50
CA PRO A 157 -9.89 -15.12 9.00
C PRO A 157 -8.61 -14.30 8.88
N TYR A 158 -7.47 -14.92 9.14
CA TYR A 158 -6.17 -14.27 9.04
C TYR A 158 -5.05 -15.24 8.65
N LEU A 159 -4.00 -14.67 8.06
CA LEU A 159 -2.77 -15.32 7.64
C LEU A 159 -1.63 -14.31 7.87
N TYR A 160 -0.91 -14.41 8.98
CA TYR A 160 0.18 -13.50 9.34
C TYR A 160 1.48 -14.25 9.58
N GLY A 161 2.60 -13.67 9.18
CA GLY A 161 3.93 -14.14 9.57
C GLY A 161 4.79 -12.98 10.06
N PRO A 162 5.87 -13.27 10.83
CA PRO A 162 6.85 -12.25 11.18
C PRO A 162 7.44 -11.63 9.91
N ALA A 163 7.47 -10.30 9.84
CA ALA A 163 7.92 -9.58 8.64
C ALA A 163 9.34 -10.00 8.21
N LEU A 164 10.21 -10.24 9.20
CA LEU A 164 11.58 -10.72 9.03
C LEU A 164 11.71 -12.06 8.30
N SER A 165 10.69 -12.92 8.33
CA SER A 165 10.67 -14.22 7.61
C SER A 165 9.71 -14.25 6.43
N SER A 166 8.69 -13.40 6.40
CA SER A 166 7.66 -13.42 5.35
C SER A 166 8.06 -12.63 4.09
N TRP A 167 8.71 -11.47 4.22
CA TRP A 167 9.13 -10.69 3.05
C TRP A 167 10.16 -11.42 2.21
N ASN A 168 10.02 -11.39 0.88
CA ASN A 168 10.97 -11.99 -0.06
C ASN A 168 12.36 -11.39 0.08
N ILE A 169 12.42 -10.06 0.13
CA ILE A 169 13.65 -9.28 0.30
C ILE A 169 13.52 -8.38 1.52
N LEU A 170 14.61 -8.22 2.28
CA LEU A 170 14.78 -7.18 3.29
C LEU A 170 16.13 -6.51 3.13
N ARG A 171 16.11 -5.18 3.14
CA ARG A 171 17.28 -4.32 3.17
C ARG A 171 17.26 -3.48 4.44
N ILE A 172 18.36 -3.51 5.19
CA ILE A 172 18.58 -2.68 6.37
C ILE A 172 19.45 -1.50 5.95
N GLY A 173 18.89 -0.30 5.94
CA GLY A 173 19.54 0.92 5.49
C GLY A 173 20.26 1.67 6.61
N GLU A 174 20.65 2.91 6.29
CA GLU A 174 21.28 3.85 7.21
C GLU A 174 20.30 4.36 8.28
N LYS A 175 20.84 4.82 9.42
CA LYS A 175 20.07 5.53 10.43
C LYS A 175 19.96 6.99 10.01
N ILE A 176 18.77 7.38 9.56
CA ILE A 176 18.50 8.71 8.98
C ILE A 176 18.24 9.75 10.08
N PHE A 177 17.63 9.33 11.19
CA PHE A 177 17.30 10.20 12.32
C PHE A 177 17.81 9.61 13.62
N GLU A 178 18.30 10.47 14.51
CA GLU A 178 18.46 10.11 15.91
C GLU A 178 17.14 10.34 16.65
N PRO A 179 16.66 9.38 17.46
CA PRO A 179 15.48 9.60 18.27
C PRO A 179 15.74 10.79 19.19
N GLN A 180 14.86 11.80 19.11
CA GLN A 180 14.81 12.89 20.07
C GLN A 180 14.73 12.27 21.47
N LYS A 181 15.81 12.37 22.26
CA LYS A 181 15.76 11.98 23.67
C LYS A 181 14.68 12.83 24.30
N SER A 182 13.53 12.21 24.61
CA SER A 182 12.53 12.87 25.44
C SER A 182 13.26 13.38 26.68
N LYS A 183 13.26 14.71 26.86
CA LYS A 183 13.72 15.31 28.11
C LYS A 183 12.79 14.80 29.20
N SER A 184 13.15 13.69 29.83
CA SER A 184 12.51 13.25 31.06
C SER A 184 12.61 14.40 32.05
N HIS A 185 11.46 14.90 32.47
CA HIS A 185 11.36 15.80 33.60
C HIS A 185 11.88 15.05 34.83
N GLY A 186 13.04 15.49 35.35
CA GLY A 186 13.60 14.97 36.59
C GLY A 186 15.10 15.17 36.68
N ASP A 187 15.53 16.39 37.00
CA ASP A 187 16.05 16.75 38.33
C ASP A 187 16.96 17.97 38.18
N ALA A 188 16.59 19.02 38.91
CA ALA A 188 17.37 20.24 39.00
C ALA A 188 18.61 19.96 39.85
N GLU A 189 19.77 19.88 39.22
CA GLU A 189 21.03 20.24 39.87
C GLU A 189 21.51 21.54 39.24
N GLU A 190 21.37 22.61 40.03
CA GLU A 190 22.01 23.89 39.79
C GLU A 190 23.53 23.70 39.81
N GLU A 191 24.20 23.93 38.68
CA GLU A 191 25.53 24.52 38.73
C GLU A 191 25.62 25.73 37.82
N ASP A 192 26.10 26.80 38.46
CA ASP A 192 26.13 28.19 38.10
C ASP A 192 27.38 28.50 37.25
N SER A 193 27.22 28.99 36.02
CA SER A 193 28.11 30.01 35.45
C SER A 193 27.63 30.61 34.13
N PRO A 194 27.94 31.90 33.85
CA PRO A 194 27.21 32.70 32.86
C PRO A 194 28.03 33.08 31.63
N SER A 195 27.45 32.98 30.42
CA SER A 195 27.68 33.98 29.36
C SER A 195 26.70 33.85 28.19
N THR A 196 25.88 34.90 28.04
CA THR A 196 25.60 35.62 26.79
C THR A 196 25.03 34.86 25.59
N LYS A 197 23.70 34.93 25.51
CA LYS A 197 22.83 35.10 24.33
C LYS A 197 23.53 35.25 22.98
N GLU A 198 23.27 34.31 22.09
CA GLU A 198 22.58 34.55 20.82
C GLU A 198 21.68 33.32 20.58
N ALA A 199 20.37 33.54 20.71
CA ALA A 199 19.37 32.53 20.38
C ALA A 199 19.17 32.58 18.87
N GLU A 200 19.92 31.76 18.14
CA GLU A 200 19.48 31.33 16.82
C GLU A 200 18.25 30.46 17.01
N GLN A 201 17.09 31.03 16.72
CA GLN A 201 15.89 30.28 16.36
C GLN A 201 16.22 29.54 15.07
N THR A 202 16.77 28.34 15.19
CA THR A 202 16.77 27.38 14.08
C THR A 202 15.33 26.92 13.93
N GLU A 203 14.72 27.33 12.82
CA GLU A 203 13.39 26.95 12.39
C GLU A 203 13.22 25.43 12.50
N ASP A 204 12.27 25.05 13.35
CA ASP A 204 11.83 23.69 13.64
C ASP A 204 11.03 23.16 12.44
N THR A 205 11.75 22.74 11.40
CA THR A 205 11.23 21.91 10.30
C THR A 205 12.31 20.92 9.88
N ASP A 206 12.73 20.03 10.80
CA ASP A 206 13.46 18.81 10.43
C ASP A 206 12.49 17.90 9.66
N ALA A 207 12.31 18.19 8.37
CA ALA A 207 11.49 17.42 7.46
C ALA A 207 12.06 16.00 7.41
N TRP A 208 11.32 15.03 7.93
CA TRP A 208 11.70 13.64 7.80
C TRP A 208 11.53 13.20 6.34
N GLU A 209 12.55 13.41 5.51
CA GLU A 209 12.51 12.94 4.12
C GLU A 209 13.08 11.51 4.04
N ILE A 210 12.26 10.55 3.62
CA ILE A 210 12.76 9.21 3.29
C ILE A 210 13.64 9.33 2.02
N PRO A 211 14.82 8.68 1.94
CA PRO A 211 15.59 8.64 0.70
C PRO A 211 14.78 8.03 -0.46
N ASN A 212 14.81 8.66 -1.63
CA ASN A 212 14.12 8.19 -2.85
C ASN A 212 12.60 8.03 -2.68
N VAL A 213 11.95 8.85 -1.85
CA VAL A 213 10.48 8.94 -1.69
C VAL A 213 9.81 8.85 -3.06
N GLU A 214 10.01 9.84 -3.91
CA GLU A 214 9.20 9.96 -5.12
C GLU A 214 9.40 8.81 -6.13
N SER A 215 10.55 8.12 -6.08
CA SER A 215 10.97 7.12 -7.07
C SER A 215 11.11 5.69 -6.53
N PHE A 216 10.70 5.41 -5.29
CA PHE A 216 10.81 4.05 -4.73
C PHE A 216 10.05 3.00 -5.56
N HIS A 217 9.00 3.39 -6.28
CA HIS A 217 8.29 2.51 -7.21
C HIS A 217 9.18 1.92 -8.32
N GLU A 218 10.27 2.58 -8.71
CA GLU A 218 11.23 2.06 -9.69
C GLU A 218 12.40 1.29 -9.03
N THR A 219 12.52 1.38 -7.71
CA THR A 219 13.63 0.75 -6.97
C THR A 219 13.49 -0.76 -6.96
N ILE A 220 14.57 -1.44 -7.34
CA ILE A 220 14.74 -2.88 -7.11
C ILE A 220 15.36 -3.05 -5.73
N VAL A 221 14.59 -3.55 -4.77
CA VAL A 221 15.12 -3.82 -3.44
C VAL A 221 15.96 -5.08 -3.49
N GLU A 222 17.20 -4.99 -3.03
CA GLU A 222 18.12 -6.12 -2.93
C GLU A 222 18.34 -6.52 -1.48
N GLU A 223 18.41 -7.82 -1.23
CA GLU A 223 18.65 -8.36 0.10
C GLU A 223 20.01 -7.91 0.63
N GLY A 224 20.02 -7.52 1.90
CA GLY A 224 21.26 -7.20 2.59
C GLY A 224 21.12 -5.95 3.43
N ALA A 225 22.14 -5.11 3.37
CA ALA A 225 22.19 -3.87 4.10
C ALA A 225 23.12 -2.87 3.42
N GLU A 226 23.01 -1.62 3.84
CA GLU A 226 23.90 -0.53 3.48
C GLU A 226 24.18 0.34 4.72
N GLY A 227 25.26 1.12 4.66
CA GLY A 227 25.63 2.02 5.74
C GLY A 227 25.76 1.30 7.09
N SER A 228 25.29 1.92 8.16
CA SER A 228 25.26 1.32 9.51
C SER A 228 24.35 0.09 9.63
N GLY A 229 23.47 -0.17 8.65
CA GLY A 229 22.68 -1.40 8.60
C GLY A 229 23.54 -2.67 8.43
N ALA A 230 24.74 -2.54 7.84
CA ALA A 230 25.67 -3.65 7.69
C ALA A 230 26.19 -4.17 9.04
N GLU A 231 26.41 -3.26 10.00
CA GLU A 231 26.81 -3.61 11.37
C GLU A 231 25.70 -4.36 12.11
N VAL A 232 24.44 -3.95 11.92
CA VAL A 232 23.27 -4.67 12.48
C VAL A 232 23.25 -6.12 11.99
N ARG A 233 23.42 -6.35 10.68
CA ARG A 233 23.46 -7.72 10.12
C ARG A 233 24.64 -8.52 10.64
N SER A 234 25.82 -7.92 10.72
CA SER A 234 27.03 -8.59 11.19
C SER A 234 26.91 -9.00 12.66
N THR A 235 26.51 -8.06 13.52
CA THR A 235 26.35 -8.27 14.97
C THR A 235 25.33 -9.37 15.27
N LEU A 236 24.20 -9.38 14.56
CA LEU A 236 23.15 -10.38 14.74
C LEU A 236 23.37 -11.67 13.93
N SER A 237 24.49 -11.77 13.19
CA SER A 237 24.80 -12.92 12.34
C SER A 237 23.67 -13.26 11.35
N ILE A 238 23.03 -12.24 10.79
CA ILE A 238 21.96 -12.40 9.80
C ILE A 238 22.59 -12.89 8.49
N PRO A 239 22.19 -14.06 7.96
CA PRO A 239 22.75 -14.60 6.72
C PRO A 239 22.59 -13.62 5.54
N PRO A 240 23.54 -13.57 4.58
CA PRO A 240 23.54 -12.54 3.54
C PRO A 240 22.45 -12.71 2.48
N ASP A 241 21.95 -13.93 2.24
CA ASP A 241 20.92 -14.21 1.25
C ASP A 241 19.52 -14.33 1.86
N SER A 242 18.49 -14.13 1.04
CA SER A 242 17.10 -14.11 1.52
C SER A 242 16.65 -15.45 2.09
N SER A 243 17.08 -16.57 1.51
CA SER A 243 16.72 -17.90 2.03
C SER A 243 17.32 -18.11 3.42
N GLY A 244 18.58 -17.73 3.59
CA GLY A 244 19.29 -17.72 4.86
C GLY A 244 18.61 -16.81 5.89
N ARG A 245 18.33 -15.54 5.55
CA ARG A 245 17.63 -14.59 6.43
C ARG A 245 16.29 -15.15 6.89
N LYS A 246 15.44 -15.59 5.95
CA LYS A 246 14.11 -16.10 6.28
C LYS A 246 14.19 -17.25 7.27
N ARG A 247 15.09 -18.22 7.00
CA ARG A 247 15.31 -19.38 7.88
C ARG A 247 15.85 -18.98 9.25
N HIS A 248 16.78 -18.03 9.31
CA HIS A 248 17.32 -17.50 10.56
C HIS A 248 16.21 -16.89 11.43
N PHE A 249 15.29 -16.14 10.83
CA PHE A 249 14.17 -15.51 11.53
C PHE A 249 12.93 -16.40 11.69
N LEU A 250 12.95 -17.68 11.28
CA LEU A 250 11.95 -18.66 11.75
C LEU A 250 12.14 -18.97 13.25
N THR A 251 13.36 -18.81 13.76
CA THR A 251 13.68 -18.96 15.19
C THR A 251 13.29 -17.72 15.96
N GLU A 252 12.42 -17.87 16.96
CA GLU A 252 11.91 -16.77 17.78
C GLU A 252 13.00 -16.00 18.52
N SER A 253 13.96 -16.69 19.14
CA SER A 253 15.05 -16.03 19.86
C SER A 253 15.99 -15.20 18.98
N ASN A 254 15.97 -15.40 17.65
CA ASN A 254 16.67 -14.52 16.72
C ASN A 254 15.86 -13.26 16.42
N ARG A 255 14.53 -13.38 16.35
CA ARG A 255 13.63 -12.22 16.20
C ARG A 255 13.60 -11.35 17.44
N GLU A 256 13.65 -11.93 18.64
CA GLU A 256 13.72 -11.20 19.92
C GLU A 256 14.95 -10.30 20.03
N LYS A 257 16.06 -10.68 19.39
CA LYS A 257 17.31 -9.90 19.37
C LYS A 257 17.30 -8.79 18.32
N PHE A 258 16.37 -8.84 17.37
CA PHE A 258 16.27 -7.85 16.31
C PHE A 258 15.33 -6.74 16.74
N ILE A 259 15.72 -5.50 16.48
CA ILE A 259 14.89 -4.32 16.68
C ILE A 259 14.83 -3.58 15.34
N PHE A 260 13.62 -3.26 14.88
CA PHE A 260 13.45 -2.23 13.86
C PHE A 260 13.64 -0.89 14.56
N GLU A 261 14.85 -0.33 14.44
CA GLU A 261 15.27 0.87 15.15
C GLU A 261 14.51 2.11 14.66
N ALA A 262 14.10 2.95 15.61
CA ALA A 262 13.61 4.28 15.34
C ALA A 262 14.64 5.08 14.52
N GLY A 263 14.15 5.78 13.50
CA GLY A 263 14.95 6.61 12.61
C GLY A 263 15.77 5.84 11.58
N ARG A 264 15.75 4.50 11.56
CA ARG A 264 16.45 3.71 10.53
C ARG A 264 15.58 3.43 9.31
N LEU A 265 16.18 3.55 8.13
CA LEU A 265 15.56 3.14 6.88
C LEU A 265 15.54 1.61 6.75
N TYR A 266 14.35 1.07 6.47
CA TYR A 266 14.16 -0.31 6.09
C TYR A 266 13.44 -0.37 4.75
N GLN A 267 13.84 -1.31 3.90
CA GLN A 267 13.13 -1.59 2.66
C GLN A 267 12.80 -3.07 2.59
N SER A 268 11.62 -3.40 2.11
CA SER A 268 11.19 -4.76 1.93
C SER A 268 10.43 -4.93 0.64
N ASP A 269 10.43 -6.16 0.14
CA ASP A 269 9.67 -6.54 -1.02
C ASP A 269 8.99 -7.88 -0.80
N PHE A 270 7.71 -7.94 -1.14
CA PHE A 270 6.89 -9.13 -1.12
C PHE A 270 6.25 -9.37 -2.47
N GLY A 271 6.63 -10.44 -3.13
CA GLY A 271 6.14 -10.82 -4.45
C GLY A 271 6.13 -12.33 -4.60
N ASN A 272 5.20 -12.83 -5.40
CA ASN A 272 5.20 -14.25 -5.75
C ASN A 272 4.58 -14.53 -7.12
N SER A 273 4.83 -15.76 -7.58
CA SER A 273 4.30 -16.31 -8.82
C SER A 273 2.95 -17.02 -8.63
N TYR A 274 2.45 -17.08 -7.39
CA TYR A 274 1.33 -17.94 -7.03
C TYR A 274 -0.02 -17.26 -7.25
N LEU A 275 -0.15 -15.96 -6.97
CA LEU A 275 -1.40 -15.23 -7.20
C LEU A 275 -1.30 -14.43 -8.51
N ASP A 276 -2.19 -14.72 -9.45
CA ASP A 276 -2.29 -14.02 -10.73
C ASP A 276 -3.59 -13.19 -10.75
N PHE A 277 -3.45 -11.88 -10.76
CA PHE A 277 -4.58 -10.93 -10.76
C PHE A 277 -5.23 -10.79 -12.15
N ASN A 278 -4.66 -11.35 -13.22
CA ASN A 278 -5.22 -11.23 -14.57
C ASN A 278 -6.28 -12.31 -14.85
N ASP A 279 -6.01 -13.53 -14.39
CA ASP A 279 -6.95 -14.66 -14.51
C ASP A 279 -7.54 -15.08 -13.16
N PHE A 280 -7.33 -14.26 -12.11
CA PHE A 280 -7.78 -14.45 -10.73
C PHE A 280 -7.54 -15.87 -10.22
N SER A 281 -6.33 -16.38 -10.40
CA SER A 281 -6.00 -17.75 -10.02
C SER A 281 -4.84 -17.84 -9.03
N LEU A 282 -4.99 -18.80 -8.11
CA LEU A 282 -3.97 -19.20 -7.16
C LEU A 282 -3.31 -20.50 -7.68
N LYS A 283 -2.03 -20.41 -8.01
CA LYS A 283 -1.19 -21.43 -8.63
C LYS A 283 -0.13 -21.88 -7.62
N LEU A 284 -0.43 -22.88 -6.81
CA LEU A 284 0.53 -23.50 -5.90
C LEU A 284 1.17 -24.75 -6.56
N PRO A 285 2.32 -25.25 -6.08
CA PRO A 285 2.88 -26.49 -6.58
C PRO A 285 1.87 -27.65 -6.52
N GLY A 286 1.50 -28.20 -7.68
CA GLY A 286 0.53 -29.29 -7.78
C GLY A 286 -0.94 -28.90 -7.51
N PHE A 287 -1.26 -27.62 -7.32
CA PHE A 287 -2.61 -27.16 -7.00
C PHE A 287 -2.93 -25.85 -7.74
N ARG A 288 -4.03 -25.84 -8.51
CA ARG A 288 -4.53 -24.62 -9.16
C ARG A 288 -5.96 -24.37 -8.73
N LEU A 289 -6.22 -23.15 -8.26
CA LEU A 289 -7.53 -22.68 -7.84
C LEU A 289 -7.91 -21.45 -8.65
N ASP A 290 -9.13 -21.47 -9.17
CA ASP A 290 -9.76 -20.32 -9.82
C ASP A 290 -10.52 -19.53 -8.74
N VAL A 291 -9.93 -18.43 -8.29
CA VAL A 291 -10.38 -17.67 -7.10
C VAL A 291 -11.70 -16.96 -7.40
N ILE A 292 -11.94 -16.54 -8.65
CA ILE A 292 -13.14 -15.79 -9.02
C ILE A 292 -14.44 -16.56 -8.73
N LYS A 293 -14.39 -17.89 -8.68
CA LYS A 293 -15.55 -18.75 -8.33
C LYS A 293 -15.99 -18.63 -6.88
N TYR A 294 -15.14 -18.05 -6.03
CA TYR A 294 -15.34 -17.90 -4.60
C TYR A 294 -15.44 -16.43 -4.17
N VAL A 295 -15.35 -15.52 -5.15
CA VAL A 295 -15.52 -14.07 -4.97
C VAL A 295 -16.99 -13.68 -5.12
N ASP A 296 -17.49 -12.89 -4.18
CA ASP A 296 -18.78 -12.21 -4.25
C ASP A 296 -18.72 -10.81 -3.60
N GLU A 297 -19.88 -10.15 -3.45
CA GLU A 297 -20.03 -8.86 -2.75
C GLU A 297 -19.38 -8.83 -1.35
N LYS A 298 -19.11 -9.95 -0.70
CA LYS A 298 -18.51 -10.04 0.63
C LYS A 298 -17.05 -10.49 0.62
N THR A 299 -16.55 -11.06 -0.47
CA THR A 299 -15.19 -11.63 -0.57
C THR A 299 -14.38 -11.09 -1.75
N HIS A 300 -14.81 -9.96 -2.33
CA HIS A 300 -14.14 -9.26 -3.44
C HIS A 300 -12.92 -8.44 -3.03
N GLU A 301 -12.50 -8.52 -1.77
CA GLU A 301 -11.36 -7.79 -1.23
C GLU A 301 -10.25 -8.75 -0.78
N LEU A 302 -9.02 -8.45 -1.19
CA LEU A 302 -7.81 -9.04 -0.63
C LEU A 302 -7.00 -7.95 0.06
N ARG A 303 -6.90 -8.04 1.38
CA ARG A 303 -6.21 -7.06 2.22
C ARG A 303 -4.86 -7.58 2.67
N TYR A 304 -3.81 -6.80 2.46
CA TYR A 304 -2.50 -6.98 3.09
C TYR A 304 -2.34 -5.96 4.21
N VAL A 305 -1.83 -6.40 5.36
CA VAL A 305 -1.67 -5.55 6.54
C VAL A 305 -0.25 -5.71 7.08
N LEU A 306 0.41 -4.57 7.28
CA LEU A 306 1.60 -4.43 8.10
C LEU A 306 1.16 -3.84 9.44
N LYS A 307 1.48 -4.51 10.55
CA LYS A 307 1.06 -4.08 11.88
C LYS A 307 2.00 -4.55 12.97
N ASN A 308 1.89 -3.92 14.13
CA ASN A 308 2.41 -4.45 15.37
C ASN A 308 1.40 -5.44 15.97
N ARG A 309 1.84 -6.68 16.24
CA ARG A 309 0.94 -7.71 16.80
C ARG A 309 0.67 -7.53 18.30
N THR A 310 1.54 -6.84 19.01
CA THR A 310 1.49 -6.64 20.46
C THR A 310 0.63 -5.44 20.81
N THR A 311 0.81 -4.31 20.11
CA THR A 311 0.02 -3.08 20.34
C THR A 311 -1.25 -3.00 19.49
N ASP A 312 -1.36 -3.83 18.45
CA ASP A 312 -2.40 -3.76 17.41
C ASP A 312 -2.31 -2.52 16.50
N ASP A 313 -1.25 -1.73 16.60
CA ASP A 313 -1.02 -0.55 15.75
C ASP A 313 -0.91 -0.95 14.28
N ILE A 314 -1.70 -0.29 13.44
CA ILE A 314 -1.72 -0.50 12.00
C ILE A 314 -0.73 0.44 11.35
N TYR A 315 0.20 -0.14 10.59
CA TYR A 315 1.25 0.61 9.91
C TYR A 315 0.97 0.76 8.42
N ALA A 316 0.35 -0.24 7.81
CA ALA A 316 -0.11 -0.17 6.43
C ALA A 316 -1.26 -1.13 6.20
N VAL A 317 -2.24 -0.70 5.41
CA VAL A 317 -3.23 -1.55 4.79
C VAL A 317 -3.15 -1.34 3.29
N VAL A 318 -2.91 -2.39 2.51
CA VAL A 318 -2.97 -2.38 1.05
C VAL A 318 -4.14 -3.26 0.64
N LEU A 319 -5.16 -2.67 0.01
CA LEU A 319 -6.40 -3.32 -0.35
C LEU A 319 -6.50 -3.51 -1.85
N PHE A 320 -6.71 -4.74 -2.27
CA PHE A 320 -6.97 -5.15 -3.64
C PHE A 320 -8.46 -5.47 -3.76
N SER A 321 -9.23 -4.56 -4.35
CA SER A 321 -10.68 -4.70 -4.51
C SER A 321 -11.04 -5.07 -5.94
N LEU A 322 -11.87 -6.10 -6.11
CA LEU A 322 -12.46 -6.47 -7.40
C LEU A 322 -13.78 -5.74 -7.58
N LEU A 323 -13.76 -4.68 -8.38
CA LEU A 323 -14.93 -3.87 -8.69
C LEU A 323 -15.76 -4.53 -9.79
N PHE A 324 -17.08 -4.50 -9.68
CA PHE A 324 -18.02 -5.03 -10.66
C PHE A 324 -19.29 -4.18 -10.75
N GLY A 325 -20.04 -4.30 -11.85
CA GLY A 325 -21.31 -3.60 -12.03
C GLY A 325 -21.17 -2.08 -11.98
N ASP A 326 -22.13 -1.43 -11.32
CA ASP A 326 -22.24 0.03 -11.26
C ASP A 326 -21.03 0.68 -10.55
N GLU A 327 -20.49 0.05 -9.50
CA GLU A 327 -19.32 0.54 -8.76
C GLU A 327 -18.09 0.69 -9.67
N ARG A 328 -17.88 -0.28 -10.57
CA ARG A 328 -16.82 -0.23 -11.58
C ARG A 328 -17.02 0.96 -12.52
N ASP A 329 -18.26 1.19 -12.94
CA ASP A 329 -18.59 2.20 -13.94
C ASP A 329 -18.51 3.61 -13.34
N GLU A 330 -18.98 3.81 -12.10
CA GLU A 330 -18.86 5.07 -11.34
C GLU A 330 -17.40 5.45 -11.08
N ILE A 331 -16.58 4.52 -10.57
CA ILE A 331 -15.15 4.77 -10.33
C ILE A 331 -14.42 5.01 -11.65
N GLY A 332 -14.77 4.25 -12.70
CA GLY A 332 -14.23 4.44 -14.04
C GLY A 332 -14.48 5.84 -14.58
N GLN A 333 -15.70 6.35 -14.45
CA GLN A 333 -16.07 7.71 -14.88
C GLN A 333 -15.40 8.79 -14.04
N ARG A 334 -15.27 8.58 -12.72
CA ARG A 334 -14.64 9.54 -11.81
C ARG A 334 -13.15 9.72 -12.12
N ASP A 335 -12.45 8.62 -12.37
CA ASP A 335 -11.00 8.63 -12.57
C ASP A 335 -10.61 8.86 -14.06
N HIS A 336 -11.55 8.69 -14.99
CA HIS A 336 -11.45 9.03 -16.43
C HIS A 336 -12.80 9.56 -16.95
N PRO A 337 -13.09 10.86 -16.81
CA PRO A 337 -14.29 11.44 -17.41
C PRO A 337 -14.22 11.34 -18.94
N PRO A 338 -15.33 11.07 -19.64
CA PRO A 338 -15.36 11.07 -21.10
C PRO A 338 -14.79 12.38 -21.66
N LEU A 339 -13.93 12.29 -22.67
CA LEU A 339 -13.25 13.43 -23.29
C LEU A 339 -14.19 14.39 -24.06
N ASP A 340 -15.51 14.13 -24.07
CA ASP A 340 -16.50 14.81 -24.92
C ASP A 340 -17.74 15.34 -24.16
N GLU A 341 -17.63 15.64 -22.85
CA GLU A 341 -18.61 16.53 -22.22
C GLU A 341 -17.95 17.86 -21.88
N GLU A 342 -18.37 18.91 -22.60
CA GLU A 342 -18.06 20.29 -22.27
C GLU A 342 -18.22 20.48 -20.76
N ALA A 343 -17.16 20.97 -20.11
CA ALA A 343 -17.21 21.37 -18.72
C ALA A 343 -18.50 22.17 -18.47
N PRO A 344 -19.37 21.79 -17.52
CA PRO A 344 -20.46 22.67 -17.15
C PRO A 344 -19.79 23.95 -16.65
N LYS A 345 -20.09 25.08 -17.32
CA LYS A 345 -19.60 26.39 -16.93
C LYS A 345 -19.82 26.55 -15.43
N ALA A 346 -18.73 26.67 -14.69
CA ALA A 346 -18.72 26.99 -13.28
C ALA A 346 -19.24 28.43 -13.11
N GLU A 347 -20.56 28.62 -13.19
CA GLU A 347 -21.20 29.92 -12.90
C GLU A 347 -22.62 29.83 -12.33
N GLU A 348 -23.18 28.63 -12.06
CA GLU A 348 -24.54 28.50 -11.49
C GLU A 348 -24.67 27.61 -10.24
N ALA A 349 -23.59 27.43 -9.46
CA ALA A 349 -23.65 26.74 -8.16
C ALA A 349 -23.45 27.67 -6.94
N VAL A 350 -23.47 29.00 -7.13
CA VAL A 350 -23.31 29.98 -6.03
C VAL A 350 -24.61 30.73 -5.72
N THR A 351 -25.67 30.62 -6.52
CA THR A 351 -26.93 31.34 -6.32
C THR A 351 -28.01 30.58 -5.53
N GLU A 352 -27.82 29.30 -5.18
CA GLU A 352 -28.81 28.52 -4.42
C GLU A 352 -28.50 28.32 -2.92
N LYS A 353 -27.47 29.01 -2.39
CA LYS A 353 -27.16 29.00 -0.94
C LYS A 353 -27.28 30.36 -0.24
N ILE A 354 -27.80 31.39 -0.91
CA ILE A 354 -28.05 32.71 -0.31
C ILE A 354 -29.54 32.96 -0.01
N ASP A 355 -30.47 32.11 -0.48
CA ASP A 355 -31.92 32.37 -0.32
C ASP A 355 -32.59 31.67 0.88
N ASN A 356 -31.81 31.32 1.93
CA ASN A 356 -32.38 30.72 3.14
C ASN A 356 -31.91 31.35 4.46
N THR A 357 -31.52 32.63 4.41
CA THR A 357 -31.35 33.45 5.63
C THR A 357 -32.07 34.79 5.47
N SER A 358 -33.40 34.76 5.43
CA SER A 358 -34.24 35.95 5.61
C SER A 358 -35.59 35.57 6.21
N ARG A 359 -35.57 35.07 7.45
CA ARG A 359 -36.78 34.94 8.27
C ARG A 359 -36.52 35.02 9.77
N ALA A 360 -36.02 36.18 10.17
CA ALA A 360 -36.12 36.85 11.47
C ALA A 360 -35.40 38.20 11.21
N GLU A 361 -35.94 39.39 11.45
CA GLU A 361 -36.61 39.87 12.65
C GLU A 361 -37.53 41.05 12.27
N ASP A 362 -38.78 41.01 12.73
CA ASP A 362 -39.65 42.18 12.85
C ASP A 362 -39.23 42.98 14.09
N LEU A 363 -38.61 44.15 13.93
CA LEU A 363 -38.63 45.20 14.96
C LEU A 363 -38.65 46.58 14.30
N GLU A 364 -39.81 47.22 14.39
CA GLU A 364 -40.09 48.61 14.03
C GLU A 364 -39.22 49.60 14.82
N PHE A 365 -38.66 50.61 14.15
CA PHE A 365 -38.32 51.90 14.78
C PHE A 365 -38.76 53.03 13.86
N GLY A 366 -39.81 53.73 14.29
CA GLY A 366 -40.34 54.93 13.64
C GLY A 366 -39.66 56.22 14.09
N ASP A 367 -39.52 57.11 13.11
CA ASP A 367 -39.56 58.57 13.09
C ASP A 367 -38.79 59.45 14.12
N GLU A 368 -37.83 60.18 13.54
CA GLU A 368 -37.59 61.64 13.59
C GLU A 368 -37.88 62.44 14.87
N LYS A 369 -36.85 63.12 15.42
CA LYS A 369 -36.50 64.52 15.12
C LYS A 369 -35.26 65.00 15.91
N PRO A 370 -34.46 65.99 15.40
CA PRO A 370 -33.31 66.54 16.10
C PRO A 370 -33.67 67.81 16.91
N PRO A 371 -32.99 68.11 18.02
CA PRO A 371 -33.05 69.43 18.62
C PRO A 371 -31.96 70.34 18.04
N GLY A 372 -32.38 71.56 17.68
CA GLY A 372 -31.53 72.64 17.19
C GLY A 372 -30.83 73.42 18.31
N GLU A 373 -29.95 74.29 17.82
CA GLU A 373 -28.94 75.13 18.47
C GLU A 373 -29.46 76.13 19.53
N ASP A 374 -28.58 76.31 20.52
CA ASP A 374 -28.05 77.55 21.14
C ASP A 374 -28.95 78.65 21.74
N ASP A 375 -28.74 78.78 23.06
CA ASP A 375 -28.32 79.97 23.82
C ASP A 375 -29.23 81.18 24.16
N VAL A 376 -29.00 81.63 25.40
CA VAL A 376 -29.11 82.99 25.99
C VAL A 376 -30.39 83.37 26.77
N ASP A 377 -30.09 83.72 28.05
CA ASP A 377 -30.80 84.50 29.10
C ASP A 377 -32.09 84.00 29.77
#